data_AF-A0A150KLV9-F1
#
_entry.id   AF-A0A150KLV9-F1
#
_cell.length_a   1.000
_cell.length_b   1.000
_cell.length_c   1.000
_cell.angle_alpha   90.00
_cell.angle_beta   90.00
_cell.angle_gamma   90.00
#
_symmetry.space_group_name_H-M   'P 1'
#
loop_
_entity.id
_entity.type
_entity.pdbx_description
1 polymer ?
#
loop_
_entity_poly.entity_id
_entity_poly.type
_entity_poly.pdbx_seq_one_letter_code
_entity_poly.pdbx_strand_id
1 'polypeptide(L)'
;MREKQFEIIERSLPIITSISSMVEQRMMVADFIEDLKENIKPKNTALDRLKKLYSMQRKIQQMDLPKTREEFEARATLFQFMREMEQYLMIKSNFKVDKNLQKKSLAKN
;
A
#
# COMPACT_ATOMS: atom_id res chain seq x y z
N MET A 1 -10.01 0.97 -13.32
CA MET A 1 -8.74 0.59 -12.65
C MET A 1 -8.02 1.84 -12.14
N ARG A 2 -7.54 2.73 -13.03
CA ARG A 2 -6.87 3.99 -12.64
C ARG A 2 -7.75 4.90 -11.77
N GLU A 3 -9.03 5.01 -12.09
CA GLU A 3 -10.01 5.77 -11.30
C GLU A 3 -10.14 5.23 -9.87
N LYS A 4 -10.41 3.93 -9.71
CA LYS A 4 -10.38 3.27 -8.39
C LYS A 4 -9.05 3.42 -7.64
N GLN A 5 -7.92 3.49 -8.35
CA GLN A 5 -6.62 3.76 -7.74
C GLN A 5 -6.48 5.21 -7.28
N PHE A 6 -7.06 6.15 -8.01
CA PHE A 6 -7.08 7.57 -7.68
C PHE A 6 -7.93 7.85 -6.44
N GLU A 7 -9.12 7.24 -6.35
CA GLU A 7 -9.99 7.29 -5.16
C GLU A 7 -9.25 6.84 -3.89
N ILE A 8 -8.40 5.81 -4.00
CA ILE A 8 -7.58 5.33 -2.89
C ILE A 8 -6.52 6.34 -2.48
N ILE A 9 -5.91 7.03 -3.44
CA ILE A 9 -4.93 8.08 -3.14
C ILE A 9 -5.64 9.22 -2.39
N GLU A 10 -6.80 9.67 -2.87
CA GLU A 10 -7.56 10.76 -2.25
C GLU A 10 -7.93 10.46 -0.80
N ARG A 11 -8.48 9.28 -0.51
CA ARG A 11 -8.82 8.88 0.87
C ARG A 11 -7.59 8.62 1.75
N SER A 12 -6.41 8.39 1.15
CA SER A 12 -5.15 8.22 1.88
C SER A 12 -4.52 9.54 2.31
N LEU A 13 -4.82 10.65 1.65
CA LEU A 13 -4.21 11.96 1.94
C LEU A 13 -4.43 12.40 3.39
N PRO A 14 -5.67 12.36 3.96
CA PRO A 14 -5.89 12.73 5.35
C PRO A 14 -5.09 11.86 6.33
N ILE A 15 -5.00 10.55 6.06
CA ILE A 15 -4.26 9.58 6.87
C ILE A 15 -2.76 9.91 6.88
N ILE A 16 -2.18 10.28 5.74
CA ILE A 16 -0.76 10.66 5.66
C ILE A 16 -0.51 11.97 6.43
N THR A 17 -1.40 12.96 6.27
CA THR A 17 -1.21 14.26 6.92
C THR A 17 -1.33 14.21 8.45
N SER A 18 -2.02 13.21 9.01
CA SER A 18 -2.12 13.03 10.46
C SER A 18 -0.88 12.37 11.10
N ILE A 19 0.06 11.82 10.32
CA ILE A 19 1.31 11.17 10.80
C ILE A 19 2.39 12.21 11.19
N SER A 20 2.14 13.51 10.93
CA SER A 20 3.07 14.64 11.06
C SER A 20 3.83 14.76 12.38
N SER A 21 3.32 14.23 13.50
CA SER A 21 3.90 14.45 14.83
C SER A 21 4.87 13.37 15.34
N MET A 22 5.18 12.29 14.60
CA MET A 22 5.92 11.13 15.16
C MET A 22 7.18 10.75 14.38
N VAL A 23 8.33 10.80 15.06
CA VAL A 23 9.67 10.96 14.46
C VAL A 23 10.23 9.66 13.85
N GLU A 24 9.85 8.48 14.34
CA GLU A 24 10.44 7.21 13.87
C GLU A 24 9.62 6.56 12.74
N GLN A 25 8.30 6.58 12.83
CA GLN A 25 7.40 5.94 11.86
C GLN A 25 7.27 6.75 10.56
N ARG A 26 7.52 8.07 10.58
CA ARG A 26 7.46 8.93 9.38
C ARG A 26 8.40 8.47 8.27
N MET A 27 9.59 7.97 8.62
CA MET A 27 10.59 7.58 7.63
C MET A 27 10.16 6.31 6.91
N MET A 28 9.58 5.35 7.64
CA MET A 28 9.01 4.14 7.03
C MET A 28 7.86 4.47 6.06
N VAL A 29 7.03 5.48 6.37
CA VAL A 29 5.97 5.95 5.47
C VAL A 29 6.56 6.64 4.25
N ALA A 30 7.52 7.54 4.44
CA ALA A 30 8.17 8.27 3.36
C ALA A 30 8.84 7.32 2.36
N ASP A 31 9.61 6.34 2.86
CA ASP A 31 10.27 5.32 2.04
C ASP A 31 9.26 4.49 1.23
N PHE A 32 8.09 4.20 1.83
CA PHE A 32 7.04 3.48 1.13
C PHE A 32 6.38 4.34 0.04
N ILE A 33 6.08 5.61 0.33
CA ILE A 33 5.48 6.54 -0.64
C ILE A 33 6.42 6.77 -1.82
N GLU A 34 7.72 6.92 -1.58
CA GLU A 34 8.71 7.09 -2.65
C GLU A 34 8.79 5.84 -3.54
N ASP A 35 8.78 4.64 -2.94
CA ASP A 35 8.71 3.39 -3.70
C ASP A 35 7.38 3.24 -4.44
N LEU A 36 6.27 3.72 -3.90
CA LEU A 36 4.98 3.71 -4.59
C LEU A 36 4.99 4.60 -5.84
N LYS A 37 5.49 5.84 -5.70
CA LYS A 37 5.63 6.82 -6.78
C LYS A 37 6.41 6.24 -7.96
N GLU A 38 7.53 5.59 -7.68
CA GLU A 38 8.38 4.97 -8.70
C GLU A 38 7.70 3.83 -9.47
N ASN A 39 6.55 3.34 -8.98
CA ASN A 39 5.91 2.11 -9.46
C ASN A 39 4.50 2.30 -10.02
N ILE A 40 4.11 3.55 -10.27
CA ILE A 40 2.99 3.92 -11.16
C ILE A 40 3.39 3.67 -12.62
N LYS A 41 3.76 2.42 -12.94
CA LYS A 41 4.23 1.96 -14.24
C LYS A 41 3.33 0.84 -14.78
N PRO A 42 3.21 0.68 -16.12
CA PRO A 42 2.40 -0.37 -16.74
C PRO A 42 2.85 -1.80 -16.40
N LYS A 43 4.12 -2.01 -16.03
CA LYS A 43 4.69 -3.32 -15.67
C LYS A 43 4.03 -3.87 -14.39
N ASN A 44 3.81 -5.18 -14.33
CA ASN A 44 3.20 -5.81 -13.14
C ASN A 44 4.25 -5.99 -12.04
N THR A 45 4.41 -4.98 -11.20
CA THR A 45 5.22 -5.05 -9.97
C THR A 45 4.35 -5.20 -8.72
N ALA A 46 3.02 -5.38 -8.87
CA ALA A 46 2.07 -5.35 -7.76
C ALA A 46 2.36 -6.45 -6.73
N LEU A 47 2.72 -7.65 -7.18
CA LEU A 47 2.95 -8.80 -6.32
C LEU A 47 4.22 -8.64 -5.47
N ASP A 48 5.30 -8.11 -6.04
CA ASP A 48 6.53 -7.81 -5.30
C ASP A 48 6.33 -6.69 -4.28
N ARG A 49 5.49 -5.70 -4.61
CA ARG A 49 5.14 -4.60 -3.71
C ARG A 49 4.22 -5.04 -2.58
N LEU A 50 3.26 -5.94 -2.84
CA LEU A 50 2.46 -6.58 -1.79
C LEU A 50 3.35 -7.36 -0.83
N LYS A 51 4.34 -8.12 -1.34
CA LYS A 51 5.33 -8.81 -0.49
C LYS A 51 6.11 -7.83 0.39
N LYS A 52 6.56 -6.69 -0.15
CA LYS A 52 7.27 -5.65 0.61
C LYS A 52 6.37 -5.01 1.67
N LEU A 53 5.12 -4.69 1.33
CA LEU A 53 4.11 -4.18 2.26
C LEU A 53 3.87 -5.15 3.42
N TYR A 54 3.67 -6.44 3.15
CA TYR A 54 3.51 -7.45 4.19
C TYR A 54 4.77 -7.65 5.03
N SER A 55 5.96 -7.49 4.43
CA SER A 55 7.21 -7.51 5.20
C SER A 55 7.30 -6.34 6.17
N MET A 56 6.83 -5.15 5.78
CA MET A 56 6.79 -3.97 6.66
C MET A 56 5.78 -4.18 7.79
N GLN A 57 4.58 -4.69 7.48
CA GLN A 57 3.58 -5.04 8.49
C GLN A 57 4.13 -6.02 9.53
N ARG A 58 4.83 -7.08 9.08
CA ARG A 58 5.46 -8.05 10.00
C ARG A 58 6.52 -7.41 10.89
N LYS A 59 7.35 -6.50 10.35
CA LYS A 59 8.34 -5.78 11.17
C LYS A 59 7.67 -4.98 12.28
N ILE A 60 6.61 -4.23 11.95
CA ILE A 60 5.85 -3.42 12.93
C ILE A 60 5.19 -4.31 13.99
N GLN A 61 4.67 -5.49 13.60
CA GLN A 61 4.08 -6.46 14.51
C GLN A 61 5.09 -7.14 15.46
N GLN A 62 6.37 -7.18 15.08
CA GLN A 62 7.45 -7.75 15.89
C GLN A 62 8.12 -6.72 16.83
N MET A 63 7.80 -5.43 16.69
CA MET A 63 8.27 -4.40 17.60
C MET A 63 7.60 -4.55 18.97
N ASP A 64 8.28 -4.08 20.03
CA ASP A 64 7.69 -3.96 21.37
C ASP A 64 6.31 -3.29 21.33
N LEU A 65 5.43 -3.63 22.26
CA LEU A 65 4.14 -2.94 22.39
C LEU A 65 4.34 -1.43 22.53
N PRO A 66 3.46 -0.60 21.95
CA PRO A 66 3.56 0.85 22.10
C PRO A 66 3.52 1.22 23.57
N LYS A 67 4.51 2.01 24.00
CA LYS A 67 4.68 2.42 25.40
C LYS A 67 3.84 3.64 25.75
N THR A 68 3.41 4.39 24.74
CA THR A 68 2.55 5.57 24.91
C THR A 68 1.34 5.54 23.96
N ARG A 69 0.34 6.37 24.28
CA ARG A 69 -0.86 6.52 23.46
C ARG A 69 -0.52 7.10 22.09
N GLU A 70 0.42 8.04 22.06
CA GLU A 70 0.95 8.63 20.84
C GLU A 70 1.55 7.53 19.96
N GLU A 71 2.44 6.70 20.51
CA GLU A 71 3.05 5.61 19.75
C GLU A 71 2.00 4.62 19.20
N PHE A 72 0.95 4.34 19.98
CA PHE A 72 -0.18 3.53 19.52
C PHE A 72 -0.92 4.19 18.34
N GLU A 73 -1.25 5.48 18.45
CA GLU A 73 -1.94 6.24 17.40
C GLU A 73 -1.11 6.34 16.11
N ALA A 74 0.22 6.51 16.20
CA ALA A 74 1.11 6.44 15.03
C ALA A 74 1.04 5.07 14.37
N ARG A 75 1.19 4.00 15.15
CA ARG A 75 1.17 2.63 14.61
C ARG A 75 -0.18 2.34 13.96
N ALA A 76 -1.29 2.72 14.59
CA ALA A 76 -2.63 2.55 14.04
C ALA A 76 -2.81 3.31 12.72
N THR A 77 -2.36 4.56 12.65
CA THR A 77 -2.42 5.39 11.43
C THR A 77 -1.58 4.79 10.31
N LEU A 78 -0.38 4.30 10.63
CA LEU A 78 0.49 3.57 9.71
C LEU A 78 -0.18 2.30 9.18
N PHE A 79 -0.84 1.51 10.04
CA PHE A 79 -1.61 0.34 9.61
C PHE A 79 -2.76 0.71 8.69
N GLN A 80 -3.52 1.76 9.00
CA GLN A 80 -4.59 2.24 8.14
C GLN A 80 -4.04 2.60 6.75
N PHE A 81 -2.96 3.39 6.69
CA PHE A 81 -2.32 3.74 5.42
C PHE A 81 -1.86 2.51 4.63
N MET A 82 -1.22 1.54 5.29
CA MET A 82 -0.79 0.30 4.62
C MET A 82 -1.96 -0.49 4.04
N ARG A 83 -3.14 -0.48 4.68
CA ARG A 83 -4.35 -1.14 4.16
C ARG A 83 -4.89 -0.44 2.92
N GLU A 84 -4.80 0.89 2.86
CA GLU A 84 -5.14 1.63 1.65
C GLU A 84 -4.24 1.22 0.48
N MET A 85 -2.94 1.14 0.75
CA MET A 85 -1.95 0.79 -0.26
C MET A 85 -2.04 -0.68 -0.69
N GLU A 86 -2.43 -1.58 0.22
CA GLU A 86 -2.80 -2.96 -0.13
C GLU A 86 -3.94 -2.98 -1.15
N GLN A 87 -5.02 -2.23 -0.91
CA GLN A 87 -6.15 -2.16 -1.84
C GLN A 87 -5.74 -1.55 -3.19
N TYR A 88 -4.90 -0.52 -3.18
CA TYR A 88 -4.34 0.07 -4.40
C TYR A 88 -3.61 -0.96 -5.26
N LEU A 89 -2.78 -1.80 -4.63
CA LEU A 89 -2.00 -2.83 -5.31
C LEU A 89 -2.87 -4.02 -5.74
N MET A 90 -3.88 -4.39 -4.95
CA MET A 90 -4.83 -5.46 -5.28
C MET A 90 -5.66 -5.12 -6.52
N ILE A 91 -6.11 -3.87 -6.67
CA ILE A 91 -6.80 -3.40 -7.88
C ILE A 91 -5.92 -3.57 -9.13
N LYS A 92 -4.61 -3.29 -9.01
CA LYS A 92 -3.65 -3.49 -10.09
C LYS A 92 -3.44 -4.97 -10.42
N SER A 93 -3.39 -5.82 -9.39
CA SER A 93 -3.22 -7.27 -9.52
C SER A 93 -4.43 -7.91 -10.23
N ASN A 94 -5.64 -7.68 -9.73
CA ASN A 94 -6.86 -8.29 -10.23
C ASN A 94 -7.15 -7.87 -11.69
N PHE A 95 -6.95 -6.60 -12.03
CA PHE A 95 -7.15 -6.11 -13.39
C PHE A 95 -6.28 -6.82 -14.44
N LYS A 96 -5.07 -7.26 -14.06
CA LYS A 96 -4.21 -8.02 -14.97
C LYS A 96 -4.58 -9.49 -15.04
N VAL A 97 -5.04 -10.10 -13.95
CA VAL A 97 -5.58 -11.46 -13.95
C VAL A 97 -6.77 -11.54 -14.91
N ASP A 98 -7.72 -10.61 -14.81
CA ASP A 98 -8.89 -10.53 -15.69
C ASP A 98 -8.50 -10.37 -17.16
N LYS A 99 -7.55 -9.48 -17.46
CA LYS A 99 -7.03 -9.30 -18.83
C LYS A 99 -6.33 -10.54 -19.39
N ASN A 100 -5.59 -11.28 -18.55
CA ASN A 100 -4.90 -12.49 -18.96
C ASN A 100 -5.89 -13.63 -19.22
N LEU A 101 -6.97 -13.73 -18.43
CA LEU A 101 -8.06 -14.68 -18.65
C LEU A 101 -8.81 -14.36 -19.96
N GLN A 102 -9.14 -13.09 -20.22
CA GLN A 102 -9.76 -12.66 -21.48
C GLN A 102 -8.86 -12.92 -22.71
N LYS A 103 -7.55 -12.68 -22.61
CA LYS A 103 -6.62 -13.00 -23.70
C LYS A 103 -6.53 -14.51 -23.97
N LYS A 104 -6.55 -15.35 -22.93
CA LYS A 104 -6.54 -16.81 -23.07
C LYS A 104 -7.83 -17.35 -23.68
N SER A 105 -8.99 -16.73 -23.41
CA SER A 105 -10.26 -17.13 -24.05
C SER A 105 -10.34 -16.71 -25.52
N LEU A 106 -9.76 -15.56 -25.87
CA LEU A 106 -9.72 -15.08 -27.27
C LEU A 106 -8.71 -15.82 -28.14
N ALA A 107 -7.64 -16.37 -27.57
CA ALA A 107 -6.62 -17.14 -28.30
C ALA A 107 -6.97 -18.63 -28.50
N LYS A 108 -8.14 -19.08 -28.01
CA LYS A 108 -8.64 -20.45 -28.15
C LYS A 108 -9.72 -20.62 -29.23
N ASN A 109 -10.04 -19.55 -29.95
CA ASN A 109 -10.98 -19.52 -31.08
C ASN A 109 -10.23 -19.26 -32.38
#